data_AF-A0A5J4QCP6-F1
#
_entry.id   AF-A0A5J4QCP6-F1
#
_cell.length_a   1.000
_cell.length_b   1.000
_cell.length_c   1.000
_cell.angle_alpha   90.00
_cell.angle_beta   90.00
_cell.angle_gamma   90.00
#
_symmetry.space_group_name_H-M   'P 1'
#
loop_
_entity.id
_entity.type
_entity.pdbx_description
1 polymer ?
#
loop_
_entity_poly.entity_id
_entity_poly.type
_entity_poly.pdbx_seq_one_letter_code
_entity_poly.pdbx_strand_id
1 'polypeptide(L)' 'MPTRKLGGGDLSLAQKQQNKEISSFRVKVEYAIGRVKIFRILKERYPCHKLFFDDLVFEIACGLHNFRLSARLIN' A
#
# COMPACT_ATOMS: atom_id res chain seq x y z
N MET A 1 -8.08 11.08 -3.81
CA MET A 1 -7.91 10.35 -5.09
C MET A 1 -7.44 11.34 -6.15
N PRO A 2 -6.53 10.95 -7.08
CA PRO A 2 -6.04 11.88 -8.10
C PRO A 2 -7.16 12.24 -9.09
N THR A 3 -7.23 13.53 -9.46
CA THR A 3 -8.16 14.03 -10.47
C THR A 3 -7.76 13.54 -11.85
N ARG A 4 -8.69 12.90 -12.56
CA ARG A 4 -8.49 12.46 -13.94
C ARG A 4 -8.68 13.63 -14.90
N LYS A 5 -7.92 13.63 -16.00
CA LYS A 5 -8.19 14.53 -17.13
C LYS A 5 -9.56 14.21 -17.72
N LEU A 6 -10.33 15.24 -18.06
CA LEU A 6 -11.52 15.10 -18.90
C LEU A 6 -11.08 15.13 -20.37
N GLY A 7 -11.75 14.37 -21.24
CA GLY A 7 -11.28 14.06 -22.60
C GLY A 7 -10.74 15.27 -23.37
N GLY A 8 -9.47 15.19 -23.79
CA GLY A 8 -8.77 16.23 -24.56
C GLY A 8 -8.31 17.46 -23.76
N GLY A 9 -8.78 17.65 -22.52
CA GLY A 9 -8.46 18.80 -21.68
C GLY A 9 -7.23 18.59 -20.78
N ASP A 10 -6.54 19.69 -20.48
CA ASP A 10 -5.42 19.67 -19.53
C ASP A 10 -5.85 19.90 -18.08
N LEU A 11 -5.07 19.32 -17.16
CA LEU A 11 -5.22 19.59 -15.73
C LEU A 11 -4.75 21.02 -15.43
N SER A 12 -5.53 21.73 -14.64
CA SER A 12 -5.10 22.98 -14.01
C SER A 12 -3.83 22.75 -13.17
N LEU A 13 -3.00 23.78 -13.00
CA LEU A 13 -1.81 23.74 -12.16
C LEU A 13 -2.13 23.27 -10.73
N ALA A 14 -3.24 23.74 -10.16
CA ALA A 14 -3.68 23.32 -8.83
C ALA A 14 -4.00 21.81 -8.78
N GLN A 15 -4.68 21.28 -9.80
CA GLN A 15 -4.99 19.85 -9.91
C GLN A 15 -3.73 19.00 -10.09
N LYS A 16 -2.75 19.48 -10.88
CA LYS A 16 -1.45 18.81 -11.04
C LYS A 16 -0.71 18.73 -9.70
N GLN A 17 -0.71 19.82 -8.93
CA GLN A 17 -0.05 19.87 -7.62
C GLN A 17 -0.71 18.91 -6.62
N GLN A 18 -2.05 18.92 -6.52
CA GLN A 18 -2.79 17.97 -5.69
C GLN A 18 -2.52 16.51 -6.10
N ASN A 19 -2.53 16.21 -7.41
CA ASN A 19 -2.21 14.88 -7.91
C ASN A 19 -0.78 14.45 -7.55
N LYS A 20 0.19 15.38 -7.59
CA LYS A 20 1.58 15.12 -7.20
C LYS A 20 1.69 14.78 -5.73
N GLU A 21 0.99 15.50 -4.84
CA GLU A 21 0.97 15.23 -3.40
C GLU A 21 0.39 13.84 -3.10
N ILE A 22 -0.76 13.53 -3.69
CA ILE A 22 -1.40 12.21 -3.56
C ILE A 22 -0.46 11.11 -4.07
N SER A 23 0.18 11.32 -5.21
CA SER A 23 1.07 10.32 -5.81
C SER A 23 2.32 10.11 -4.95
N SER A 24 2.91 11.19 -4.40
CA SER A 24 4.05 11.11 -3.49
C SER A 24 3.74 10.28 -2.24
N PHE A 25 2.55 10.46 -1.67
CA PHE A 25 2.10 9.64 -0.55
C PHE A 25 1.88 8.18 -0.95
N ARG A 26 1.21 7.94 -2.08
CA ARG A 26 0.95 6.59 -2.60
C ARG A 26 2.23 5.78 -2.81
N VAL A 27 3.29 6.38 -3.35
CA VAL A 27 4.56 5.69 -3.57
C VAL A 27 5.11 5.12 -2.25
N LYS A 28 5.02 5.87 -1.15
CA LYS A 28 5.46 5.40 0.17
C LYS A 28 4.61 4.22 0.66
N VAL A 29 3.30 4.31 0.48
CA VAL A 29 2.35 3.23 0.86
C VAL A 29 2.58 1.98 0.03
N GLU A 30 2.69 2.11 -1.29
CA GLU A 30 2.95 1.00 -2.22
C GLU A 30 4.29 0.31 -1.89
N TYR A 31 5.32 1.08 -1.53
CA TYR A 31 6.59 0.53 -1.07
C TYR A 31 6.45 -0.27 0.23
N ALA A 32 5.72 0.25 1.23
CA ALA A 32 5.45 -0.45 2.47
C ALA A 32 4.66 -1.76 2.24
N ILE A 33 3.61 -1.71 1.39
CA ILE A 33 2.83 -2.89 1.00
C ILE A 33 3.73 -3.93 0.31
N GLY A 34 4.61 -3.49 -0.60
CA GLY A 34 5.58 -4.36 -1.26
C GLY A 34 6.50 -5.08 -0.27
N ARG A 35 6.98 -4.38 0.76
CA ARG A 35 7.80 -4.97 1.83
C ARG A 35 7.03 -5.95 2.72
N VAL A 36 5.76 -5.69 3.00
CA VAL A 36 4.91 -6.58 3.80
C VAL A 36 4.52 -7.84 3.01
N LYS A 37 4.34 -7.74 1.69
CA LYS A 37 3.99 -8.88 0.81
C LYS A 37 5.10 -9.93 0.62
N ILE A 38 6.17 -9.90 1.42
CA ILE A 38 7.11 -11.02 1.56
C ILE A 38 6.44 -12.29 2.12
N PHE A 39 5.39 -12.12 2.93
CA PHE A 39 4.63 -13.23 3.48
C PHE A 39 3.73 -13.81 2.38
N ARG A 40 3.94 -15.09 2.00
CA ARG A 40 3.20 -15.74 0.90
C ARG A 40 1.69 -15.68 1.08
N ILE A 41 1.22 -15.81 2.32
CA ILE A 41 -0.22 -15.72 2.66
C ILE A 41 -0.86 -14.39 2.24
N LEU A 42 -0.09 -13.30 2.11
CA LEU A 42 -0.59 -12.00 1.66
C LEU A 42 -0.56 -11.77 0.15
N LYS A 43 0.18 -12.60 -0.59
CA LYS A 43 0.36 -12.45 -2.04
C LYS A 43 -0.34 -13.54 -2.84
N GLU A 44 -0.52 -14.72 -2.25
CA GLU A 44 -1.13 -15.89 -2.86
C GLU A 44 -2.56 -16.07 -2.36
N ARG A 45 -3.42 -16.61 -3.22
CA ARG A 45 -4.77 -17.01 -2.82
C ARG A 45 -4.66 -18.20 -1.88
N TYR A 46 -5.30 -18.12 -0.71
CA TYR A 46 -5.38 -19.22 0.25
C TYR A 46 -6.85 -19.63 0.49
N PRO A 47 -7.13 -20.90 0.82
CA PRO A 47 -8.49 -21.45 0.82
C PRO A 47 -9.29 -21.20 2.12
N CYS A 48 -9.05 -20.09 2.83
CA CYS A 48 -9.79 -19.76 4.06
C CYS A 48 -10.88 -18.72 3.75
N HIS A 49 -12.10 -19.00 4.20
CA HIS A 49 -13.30 -18.18 3.94
C HIS A 49 -13.91 -17.58 5.22
N LYS A 50 -13.14 -17.54 6.31
CA LYS A 50 -13.60 -16.93 7.56
C LYS A 50 -13.67 -15.41 7.40
N LEU A 51 -14.75 -14.81 7.87
CA LEU A 51 -14.90 -13.35 7.89
C LEU A 51 -13.76 -12.71 8.67
N PHE A 52 -13.25 -11.58 8.18
CA PHE A 52 -12.16 -10.78 8.78
C PHE A 52 -10.80 -11.49 8.89
N PHE A 53 -10.65 -12.67 8.30
CA PHE A 53 -9.37 -13.39 8.35
C PHE A 53 -8.28 -12.67 7.53
N ASP A 54 -8.63 -12.09 6.39
CA ASP A 54 -7.71 -11.28 5.57
C ASP A 54 -7.14 -10.09 6.36
N ASP A 55 -8.01 -9.34 7.05
CA ASP A 55 -7.62 -8.17 7.84
C ASP A 55 -6.70 -8.58 9.00
N LEU A 56 -7.06 -9.63 9.72
CA LEU A 56 -6.24 -10.16 10.82
C LEU A 56 -4.85 -10.61 10.34
N VAL A 57 -4.78 -11.34 9.23
CA VAL A 57 -3.51 -11.79 8.66
C VAL A 57 -2.67 -10.58 8.22
N PHE A 58 -3.30 -9.56 7.64
CA PHE A 58 -2.62 -8.34 7.22
C PHE A 58 -2.08 -7.53 8.41
N GLU A 59 -2.84 -7.40 9.50
CA GLU A 59 -2.41 -6.74 10.74
C GLU A 59 -1.22 -7.46 11.37
N ILE A 60 -1.28 -8.79 11.49
CA ILE A 60 -0.19 -9.60 12.04
C ILE A 60 1.07 -9.44 11.19
N ALA A 61 0.95 -9.52 9.86
CA ALA A 61 2.08 -9.36 8.95
C ALA A 61 2.69 -7.96 9.01
N CYS A 62 1.87 -6.90 9.10
CA CYS A 62 2.33 -5.54 9.33
C CYS A 62 3.08 -5.42 10.67
N GLY A 63 2.54 -6.01 11.74
CA GLY A 63 3.17 -6.05 13.05
C GLY A 63 4.54 -6.73 13.02
N LEU A 64 4.64 -7.89 12.37
CA LEU A 64 5.90 -8.61 12.18
C LEU A 64 6.90 -7.80 11.34
N HIS A 65 6.45 -7.14 10.28
CA HIS A 65 7.31 -6.28 9.47
C HIS A 65 7.87 -5.10 10.29
N ASN A 66 7.00 -4.42 11.04
CA ASN A 66 7.38 -3.30 11.91
C ASN A 66 8.33 -3.73 13.03
N PHE A 67 8.10 -4.90 13.62
CA PHE A 67 9.01 -5.48 14.61
C PHE A 67 10.40 -5.73 14.01
N ARG A 68 10.47 -6.33 12.82
CA ARG A 68 11.75 -6.56 12.12
C ARG A 68 12.49 -5.26 11.78
N LEU A 69 11.76 -4.22 11.38
CA LEU A 69 12.34 -2.88 11.15
C LEU A 69 12.91 -2.28 12.43
N SER A 70 12.15 -2.36 13.53
CA SER A 70 12.53 -1.79 14.84
C SER A 70 13.73 -2.51 15.44
N ALA A 71 13.79 -3.84 15.30
CA ALA A 71 14.89 -4.66 15.76
C ALA A 71 16.10 -4.68 14.80
N ARG A 72 16.06 -3.92 13.69
CA ARG A 72 17.08 -3.91 12.61
C ARG A 72 17.41 -5.31 12.07
N LEU A 73 16.45 -6.23 12.09
CA LEU A 73 16.57 -7.59 11.56
C LEU A 73 16.40 -7.64 10.02
N ILE A 74 16.51 -6.49 9.37
CA ILE A 74 16.39 -6.30 7.93
C ILE A 74 17.65 -5.52 7.54
N ASN A 75 18.58 -6.19 6.85
CA ASN A 75 19.68 -5.56 6.13
C ASN A 75 19.17 -4.98 4.81
#